data_AF-A0A816GLC1-F1
#
_entry.id   AF-A0A816GLC1-F1
#
_cell.length_a   1.000
_cell.length_b   1.000
_cell.length_c   1.000
_cell.angle_alpha   90.00
_cell.angle_beta   90.00
_cell.angle_gamma   90.00
#
_symmetry.space_group_name_H-M   'P 1'
#
loop_
_entity.id
_entity.type
_entity.pdbx_description
1 polymer ?
#
loop_
_entity_poly.entity_id
_entity_poly.type
_entity_poly.pdbx_seq_one_letter_code
_entity_poly.pdbx_strand_id
1 'polypeptide(L)'
;MLTRQGAAQLIASEFARLSNIDINYPDRSNVHPVIYRLAELIMAEKTIATLLSKTLEQTPKYAGKHDQNADEWLNDLIATCRMADITEAHALKIIPTFLEGHAKQWYSDNKETFESWTVFKTEFIRTYSSPTTKQLASNRLRTRLQHYDEPVIEYYTDIMKLCKLVDPS
;
A
#
# COMPACT_ATOMS: atom_id res chain seq x y z
N MET A 1 -25.64 26.25 19.41
CA MET A 1 -25.26 24.93 18.85
C MET A 1 -24.95 25.15 17.38
N LEU A 2 -23.70 24.96 16.95
CA LEU A 2 -23.32 25.10 15.54
C LEU A 2 -23.74 23.83 14.79
N THR A 3 -24.50 23.99 13.72
CA THR A 3 -24.92 22.87 12.86
C THR A 3 -23.71 22.29 12.12
N ARG A 4 -23.78 21.01 11.75
CA ARG A 4 -22.70 20.28 11.04
C ARG A 4 -22.24 21.01 9.75
N GLN A 5 -23.16 21.76 9.14
CA GLN A 5 -22.92 22.60 7.96
C GLN A 5 -22.19 23.91 8.31
N GLY A 6 -22.48 24.52 9.47
CA GLY A 6 -21.75 25.68 9.98
C GLY A 6 -20.30 25.35 10.40
N ALA A 7 -20.07 24.14 10.94
CA ALA A 7 -18.71 23.67 11.23
C ALA A 7 -17.88 23.45 9.96
N ALA A 8 -18.47 22.87 8.92
CA ALA A 8 -17.80 22.66 7.63
C ALA A 8 -17.47 23.99 6.92
N GLN A 9 -18.35 24.98 7.01
CA GLN A 9 -18.10 26.32 6.45
C GLN A 9 -17.01 27.08 7.20
N LEU A 10 -16.95 26.98 8.53
CA LEU A 10 -15.88 27.57 9.34
C LEU A 10 -14.52 26.94 9.04
N ILE A 11 -14.48 25.62 8.86
CA ILE A 11 -13.25 24.91 8.48
C ILE A 11 -12.82 25.35 7.07
N ALA A 12 -13.74 25.35 6.09
CA ALA A 12 -13.43 25.78 4.73
C ALA A 12 -12.98 27.26 4.66
N SER A 13 -13.60 28.15 5.44
CA SER A 13 -13.20 29.56 5.50
C SER A 13 -11.82 29.74 6.12
N GLU A 14 -11.48 28.96 7.14
CA GLU A 14 -10.18 29.06 7.79
C GLU A 14 -9.07 28.43 6.94
N PHE A 15 -9.37 27.34 6.23
CA PHE A 15 -8.45 26.79 5.22
C PHE A 15 -8.17 27.78 4.09
N ALA A 16 -9.19 28.47 3.57
CA ALA A 16 -9.03 29.51 2.54
C ALA A 16 -8.25 30.74 3.04
N ARG A 17 -8.41 31.06 4.33
CA ARG A 17 -7.66 32.13 4.99
C ARG A 17 -6.18 31.77 5.14
N LEU A 18 -5.89 30.54 5.57
CA LEU A 18 -4.52 30.03 5.74
C LEU A 18 -3.80 29.81 4.41
N SER A 19 -4.52 29.52 3.32
CA SER A 19 -3.94 29.39 1.97
C SER A 19 -3.60 30.73 1.31
N ASN A 20 -4.21 31.84 1.77
CA ASN A 20 -3.99 33.20 1.26
C ASN A 20 -3.00 34.00 2.11
N ILE A 21 -2.33 33.37 3.08
CA ILE A 21 -1.24 34.02 3.82
C ILE A 21 -0.05 34.16 2.86
N ASP A 22 0.21 35.39 2.44
CA ASP A 22 1.42 35.75 1.72
C ASP A 22 2.63 35.52 2.64
N ILE A 23 3.41 34.48 2.33
CA ILE A 23 4.64 34.11 3.04
C ILE A 23 5.81 35.08 2.75
N ASN A 24 5.59 36.12 1.96
CA ASN A 24 6.50 37.26 1.81
C ASN A 24 6.02 38.49 2.61
N TYR A 25 5.83 38.33 3.92
CA TYR A 25 5.72 39.49 4.81
C TYR A 25 7.10 39.92 5.34
N PRO A 26 7.52 41.19 5.15
CA PRO A 26 8.85 41.65 5.52
C PRO A 26 8.85 42.15 6.97
N ASP A 27 8.60 41.28 7.94
CA ASP A 27 9.03 41.54 9.32
C ASP A 27 9.11 40.25 10.15
N ARG A 28 10.33 39.81 10.41
CA ARG A 28 10.64 38.59 11.18
C ARG A 28 10.71 38.84 12.69
N SER A 29 10.23 39.99 13.19
CA SER A 29 10.46 40.37 14.59
C SER A 29 9.35 39.97 15.58
N ASN A 30 8.21 39.41 15.15
CA ASN A 30 7.09 39.18 16.09
C ASN A 30 6.15 37.99 15.80
N VAL A 31 6.70 36.82 15.46
CA VAL A 31 5.92 35.58 15.38
C VAL A 31 6.14 34.75 16.64
N HIS A 32 5.07 34.52 17.42
CA HIS A 32 5.12 33.84 18.71
C HIS A 32 5.63 32.38 18.55
N PRO A 33 6.51 31.87 19.43
CA PRO A 33 7.13 30.53 19.30
C PRO A 33 6.15 29.36 19.13
N VAL A 34 4.90 29.53 19.59
CA VAL A 34 3.81 28.57 19.49
C VAL A 34 3.33 28.42 18.04
N ILE A 35 3.24 29.52 17.28
CA ILE A 35 2.78 29.50 15.88
C ILE A 35 3.79 28.78 14.99
N TYR A 36 5.09 28.98 15.26
CA TYR A 36 6.16 28.28 14.52
C TYR A 36 6.07 26.77 14.70
N ARG A 37 5.90 26.30 15.95
CA ARG A 37 5.73 24.86 16.23
C ARG A 37 4.49 24.26 15.58
N LEU A 38 3.38 24.98 15.55
CA LEU A 38 2.16 24.53 14.86
C LEU A 38 2.36 24.46 13.34
N ALA A 39 3.03 25.45 12.75
CA ALA A 39 3.36 25.41 11.32
C ALA A 39 4.30 24.25 10.97
N GLU A 40 5.32 23.98 11.80
CA GLU A 40 6.21 22.84 11.66
C GLU A 40 5.45 21.50 11.72
N LEU A 41 4.55 21.34 12.70
CA LEU A 41 3.71 20.15 12.83
C LEU A 41 2.82 19.94 11.59
N ILE A 42 2.14 20.98 11.12
CA ILE A 42 1.29 20.92 9.93
C ILE A 42 2.11 20.55 8.68
N MET A 43 3.31 21.12 8.52
CA MET A 43 4.18 20.78 7.40
C MET A 43 4.69 19.34 7.48
N ALA A 44 5.04 18.85 8.66
CA ALA A 44 5.45 17.46 8.87
C ALA A 44 4.31 16.50 8.52
N GLU A 45 3.09 16.77 8.98
CA GLU A 45 1.91 15.96 8.69
C GLU A 45 1.59 15.92 7.19
N LYS A 46 1.62 17.08 6.50
CA LYS A 46 1.47 17.15 5.05
C LYS A 46 2.55 16.37 4.29
N THR A 47 3.80 16.45 4.76
CA THR A 47 4.92 15.74 4.15
C THR A 47 4.72 14.23 4.27
N ILE A 48 4.35 13.75 5.46
CA ILE A 48 4.05 12.33 5.71
C ILE A 48 2.89 11.88 4.83
N ALA A 49 1.78 12.61 4.79
CA ALA A 49 0.63 12.28 3.95
C ALA A 49 0.99 12.19 2.45
N THR A 50 1.85 13.09 1.98
CA THR A 50 2.34 13.08 0.58
C THR A 50 3.21 11.85 0.30
N LEU A 51 4.12 11.50 1.22
CA LEU A 51 4.97 10.31 1.11
C LEU A 51 4.14 9.02 1.13
N LEU A 52 3.15 8.93 2.00
CA LEU A 52 2.25 7.78 2.08
C LEU A 52 1.41 7.64 0.80
N SER A 53 0.85 8.74 0.28
CA SER A 53 0.09 8.74 -0.97
C SER A 53 0.95 8.23 -2.14
N LYS A 54 2.17 8.75 -2.26
CA LYS A 54 3.14 8.31 -3.27
C LYS A 54 3.52 6.84 -3.09
N THR A 55 3.69 6.37 -1.85
CA THR A 55 4.00 4.96 -1.55
C THR A 55 2.87 4.04 -2.00
N LEU A 56 1.62 4.43 -1.78
CA LEU A 56 0.45 3.68 -2.24
C LEU A 56 0.37 3.65 -3.77
N GLU A 57 0.65 4.76 -4.45
CA GLU A 57 0.70 4.80 -5.92
C GLU A 57 1.80 3.90 -6.51
N GLN A 58 2.92 3.77 -5.80
CA GLN A 58 4.06 2.94 -6.20
C GLN A 58 3.92 1.47 -5.79
N THR A 59 2.88 1.12 -5.03
CA THR A 59 2.64 -0.26 -4.62
C THR A 59 2.39 -1.14 -5.84
N PRO A 60 3.10 -2.27 -6.01
CA PRO A 60 2.94 -3.14 -7.16
C PRO A 60 1.50 -3.59 -7.36
N LYS A 61 1.03 -3.65 -8.61
CA LYS A 61 -0.29 -4.19 -8.94
C LYS A 61 -0.23 -5.70 -9.11
N TYR A 62 -1.32 -6.37 -8.74
CA TYR A 62 -1.48 -7.80 -8.93
C TYR A 62 -2.39 -8.11 -10.10
N ALA A 63 -1.87 -8.86 -11.07
CA ALA A 63 -2.59 -9.28 -12.27
C ALA A 63 -3.10 -10.73 -12.20
N GLY A 64 -2.58 -11.52 -11.23
CA GLY A 64 -2.83 -12.96 -11.15
C GLY A 64 -1.98 -13.78 -12.12
N LYS A 65 -0.79 -13.29 -12.48
CA LYS A 65 0.15 -14.00 -13.36
C LYS A 65 0.97 -15.05 -12.59
N HIS A 66 1.50 -16.04 -13.30
CA HIS A 66 2.26 -17.16 -12.73
C HIS A 66 3.60 -16.76 -12.10
N ASP A 67 4.15 -15.61 -12.48
CA ASP A 67 5.37 -15.00 -11.94
C ASP A 67 5.09 -14.13 -10.70
N GLN A 68 3.83 -13.90 -10.36
CA GLN A 68 3.43 -13.10 -9.20
C GLN A 68 2.98 -14.00 -8.04
N ASN A 69 3.67 -13.89 -6.91
CA ASN A 69 3.29 -14.60 -5.71
C ASN A 69 2.15 -13.85 -4.97
N ALA A 70 0.99 -14.51 -4.83
CA ALA A 70 -0.19 -13.93 -4.20
C ALA A 70 0.03 -13.63 -2.71
N ASP A 71 0.66 -14.54 -1.97
CA ASP A 71 0.94 -14.41 -0.55
C ASP A 71 1.93 -13.26 -0.28
N GLU A 72 3.05 -13.22 -1.01
CA GLU A 72 4.05 -12.16 -0.90
C GLU A 72 3.43 -10.79 -1.20
N TRP A 73 2.72 -10.68 -2.32
CA TRP A 73 2.06 -9.43 -2.71
C TRP A 73 1.04 -8.95 -1.67
N LEU A 74 0.19 -9.85 -1.16
CA LEU A 74 -0.83 -9.48 -0.18
C LEU A 74 -0.18 -9.05 1.14
N ASN A 75 0.90 -9.70 1.57
CA ASN A 75 1.65 -9.32 2.77
C ASN A 75 2.31 -7.94 2.62
N ASP A 76 2.92 -7.65 1.46
CA ASP A 76 3.52 -6.35 1.17
C ASP A 76 2.48 -5.22 1.16
N LEU A 77 1.30 -5.48 0.58
CA LEU A 77 0.19 -4.54 0.60
C LEU A 77 -0.30 -4.29 2.03
N ILE A 78 -0.46 -5.35 2.84
CA ILE A 78 -0.87 -5.22 4.25
C ILE A 78 0.16 -4.40 5.04
N ALA A 79 1.45 -4.64 4.83
CA ALA A 79 2.51 -3.86 5.47
C ALA A 79 2.44 -2.38 5.06
N THR A 80 2.21 -2.11 3.78
CA THR A 80 2.04 -0.75 3.24
C THR A 80 0.82 -0.06 3.83
N CYS A 81 -0.33 -0.73 3.90
CA CYS A 81 -1.53 -0.20 4.52
C CYS A 81 -1.31 0.11 6.01
N ARG A 82 -0.59 -0.76 6.74
CA ARG A 82 -0.26 -0.52 8.16
C ARG A 82 0.63 0.70 8.35
N MET A 83 1.65 0.90 7.50
CA MET A 83 2.50 2.09 7.55
C MET A 83 1.70 3.38 7.30
N ALA A 84 0.61 3.28 6.54
CA ALA A 84 -0.27 4.40 6.21
C ALA A 84 -1.48 4.54 7.14
N ASP A 85 -1.54 3.78 8.24
CA ASP A 85 -2.69 3.73 9.16
C ASP A 85 -4.04 3.45 8.45
N ILE A 86 -4.00 2.71 7.34
CA ILE A 86 -5.19 2.31 6.59
C ILE A 86 -5.82 1.10 7.31
N THR A 87 -7.03 1.31 7.81
CA THR A 87 -7.83 0.26 8.44
C THR A 87 -8.23 -0.81 7.41
N GLU A 88 -8.50 -2.03 7.87
CA GLU A 88 -8.93 -3.14 7.00
C GLU A 88 -10.22 -2.79 6.20
N ALA A 89 -11.13 -2.02 6.80
CA ALA A 89 -12.34 -1.54 6.14
C ALA A 89 -12.04 -0.53 5.01
N HIS A 90 -11.00 0.29 5.15
CA HIS A 90 -10.54 1.17 4.08
C HIS A 90 -9.74 0.40 3.03
N ALA A 91 -8.88 -0.53 3.44
CA ALA A 91 -8.12 -1.41 2.54
C ALA A 91 -9.05 -2.15 1.57
N LEU A 92 -10.16 -2.71 2.06
CA LEU A 92 -11.17 -3.37 1.23
C LEU A 92 -11.81 -2.45 0.18
N LYS A 93 -11.97 -1.15 0.47
CA LYS A 93 -12.52 -0.19 -0.50
C LYS A 93 -11.54 0.16 -1.61
N ILE A 94 -10.24 0.22 -1.27
CA ILE A 94 -9.19 0.63 -2.20
C ILE A 94 -8.55 -0.56 -2.92
N ILE A 95 -8.76 -1.81 -2.47
CA ILE A 95 -8.16 -3.00 -3.09
C ILE A 95 -8.28 -3.07 -4.62
N PRO A 96 -9.39 -2.63 -5.29
CA PRO A 96 -9.50 -2.71 -6.74
C PRO A 96 -8.52 -1.81 -7.49
N THR A 97 -7.89 -0.83 -6.82
CA THR A 97 -6.85 0.04 -7.42
C THR A 97 -5.50 -0.66 -7.52
N PHE A 98 -5.28 -1.68 -6.68
CA PHE A 98 -4.06 -2.49 -6.64
C PHE A 98 -4.19 -3.79 -7.44
N LEU A 99 -5.37 -4.06 -8.00
CA LEU A 99 -5.61 -5.20 -8.89
C LEU A 99 -5.65 -4.74 -10.36
N GLU A 100 -5.17 -5.61 -11.25
CA GLU A 100 -5.27 -5.42 -12.69
C GLU A 100 -5.56 -6.75 -13.41
N GLY A 101 -5.80 -6.68 -14.72
CA GLY A 101 -6.02 -7.87 -15.56
C GLY A 101 -7.08 -8.82 -14.98
N HIS A 102 -6.73 -10.10 -14.92
CA HIS A 102 -7.62 -11.16 -14.46
C HIS A 102 -8.02 -11.01 -12.98
N ALA A 103 -7.08 -10.57 -12.11
CA ALA A 103 -7.36 -10.35 -10.70
C ALA A 103 -8.41 -9.27 -10.46
N LYS A 104 -8.39 -8.19 -11.25
CA LYS A 104 -9.41 -7.14 -11.16
C LYS A 104 -10.78 -7.61 -11.64
N GLN A 105 -10.82 -8.43 -12.69
CA GLN A 105 -12.07 -9.00 -13.18
C GLN A 105 -12.67 -9.95 -12.13
N TRP A 106 -11.88 -10.89 -11.62
CA TRP A 106 -12.27 -11.78 -10.53
C TRP A 106 -12.82 -11.03 -9.33
N TYR A 107 -12.16 -9.95 -8.90
CA TYR A 107 -12.67 -9.13 -7.80
C TYR A 107 -14.04 -8.54 -8.12
N SER A 108 -14.22 -8.03 -9.35
CA SER A 108 -15.47 -7.40 -9.77
C SER A 108 -16.63 -8.39 -9.79
N ASP A 109 -16.37 -9.62 -10.25
CA ASP A 109 -17.35 -10.71 -10.32
C ASP A 109 -17.78 -11.21 -8.94
N ASN A 110 -16.89 -11.09 -7.95
CA ASN A 110 -17.12 -11.57 -6.58
C ASN A 110 -17.36 -10.44 -5.57
N LYS A 111 -17.48 -9.19 -6.03
CA LYS A 111 -17.48 -7.99 -5.16
C LYS A 111 -18.51 -8.06 -4.02
N GLU A 112 -19.71 -8.56 -4.33
CA GLU A 112 -20.82 -8.64 -3.36
C GLU A 112 -20.59 -9.68 -2.27
N THR A 113 -19.63 -10.61 -2.44
CA THR A 113 -19.30 -11.62 -1.42
C THR A 113 -18.27 -11.12 -0.41
N PHE A 114 -17.54 -10.05 -0.72
CA PHE A 114 -16.49 -9.50 0.13
C PHE A 114 -17.06 -8.54 1.17
N GLU A 115 -17.76 -9.07 2.17
CA GLU A 115 -18.33 -8.29 3.28
C GLU A 115 -17.27 -7.79 4.29
N SER A 116 -16.10 -8.44 4.31
CA SER A 116 -15.00 -8.09 5.20
C SER A 116 -13.65 -8.35 4.55
N TRP A 117 -12.62 -7.66 5.06
CA TRP A 117 -11.25 -7.86 4.62
C TRP A 117 -10.78 -9.31 4.83
N THR A 118 -11.24 -9.96 5.91
CA THR A 118 -10.93 -11.36 6.18
C THR A 118 -11.45 -12.27 5.08
N VAL A 119 -12.70 -12.10 4.66
CA VAL A 119 -13.30 -12.89 3.56
C VAL A 119 -12.53 -12.66 2.26
N PHE A 120 -12.21 -11.40 1.94
CA PHE A 120 -11.38 -11.08 0.78
C PHE A 120 -10.03 -11.80 0.82
N LYS A 121 -9.26 -11.71 1.92
CA LYS A 121 -7.94 -12.35 2.03
C LYS A 121 -8.04 -13.86 1.83
N THR A 122 -9.00 -14.50 2.48
CA THR A 122 -9.21 -15.94 2.36
C THR A 122 -9.51 -16.35 0.93
N GLU A 123 -10.45 -15.66 0.26
CA GLU A 123 -10.83 -15.96 -1.11
C GLU A 123 -9.73 -15.63 -2.12
N PHE A 124 -8.98 -14.55 -1.89
CA PHE A 124 -7.85 -14.14 -2.72
C PHE A 124 -6.74 -15.20 -2.68
N ILE A 125 -6.32 -15.62 -1.49
CA ILE A 125 -5.32 -16.69 -1.32
C ILE A 125 -5.85 -18.01 -1.86
N ARG A 126 -7.11 -18.38 -1.59
CA ARG A 126 -7.71 -19.60 -2.16
C ARG A 126 -7.69 -19.62 -3.68
N THR A 127 -7.86 -18.46 -4.33
CA THR A 127 -7.92 -18.33 -5.79
C THR A 127 -6.52 -18.27 -6.42
N TYR A 128 -5.62 -17.48 -5.83
CA TYR A 128 -4.34 -17.13 -6.46
C TYR A 128 -3.12 -17.81 -5.82
N SER A 129 -3.23 -18.33 -4.59
CA SER A 129 -2.22 -19.19 -4.00
C SER A 129 -2.43 -20.61 -4.49
N SER A 130 -1.85 -20.91 -5.64
CA SER A 130 -1.97 -22.24 -6.24
C SER A 130 -1.02 -23.24 -5.57
N PRO A 131 -1.46 -24.47 -5.25
CA PRO A 131 -0.55 -25.61 -4.98
C PRO A 131 0.41 -25.86 -6.14
N THR A 132 0.00 -25.50 -7.35
CA THR A 132 0.82 -25.52 -8.55
C THR A 132 2.03 -24.59 -8.41
N THR A 133 1.94 -23.50 -7.64
CA THR A 133 3.09 -22.61 -7.36
C THR A 133 4.15 -23.33 -6.52
N LYS A 134 3.74 -24.12 -5.53
CA LYS A 134 4.66 -24.98 -4.77
C LYS A 134 5.28 -26.07 -5.66
N GLN A 135 4.49 -26.67 -6.55
CA GLN A 135 5.00 -27.67 -7.50
C GLN A 135 5.93 -27.05 -8.56
N LEU A 136 5.62 -25.87 -9.10
CA LEU A 136 6.49 -25.12 -10.02
C LEU A 136 7.75 -24.64 -9.30
N ALA A 137 7.64 -24.12 -8.08
CA ALA A 137 8.78 -23.73 -7.28
C ALA A 137 9.68 -24.93 -6.98
N SER A 138 9.09 -26.10 -6.68
CA SER A 138 9.83 -27.35 -6.49
C SER A 138 10.52 -27.81 -7.77
N ASN A 139 9.84 -27.73 -8.91
CA ASN A 139 10.43 -28.07 -10.22
C ASN A 139 11.55 -27.10 -10.58
N ARG A 140 11.34 -25.79 -10.41
CA ARG A 140 12.35 -24.76 -10.66
C ARG A 140 13.55 -24.94 -9.75
N LEU A 141 13.33 -25.21 -8.46
CA LEU A 141 14.41 -25.50 -7.50
C LEU A 141 15.25 -26.71 -7.93
N ARG A 142 14.62 -27.78 -8.44
CA ARG A 142 15.33 -28.96 -8.97
C ARG A 142 16.18 -28.66 -10.21
N THR A 143 15.75 -27.73 -11.06
CA THR A 143 16.41 -27.43 -12.34
C THR A 143 17.29 -26.18 -12.28
N ARG A 144 17.32 -25.45 -11.16
CA ARG A 144 18.03 -24.17 -11.04
C ARG A 144 19.52 -24.40 -10.91
N LEU A 145 20.27 -23.84 -11.86
CA LEU A 145 21.74 -23.76 -11.85
C LEU A 145 22.15 -22.30 -11.92
N GLN A 146 23.24 -21.94 -11.24
CA GLN A 146 23.81 -20.59 -11.37
C GLN A 146 24.36 -20.41 -12.79
N HIS A 147 24.04 -19.30 -13.44
CA HIS A 147 24.61 -18.95 -14.75
C HIS A 147 26.00 -18.31 -14.61
N TYR A 148 26.82 -18.36 -15.67
CA TYR A 148 28.19 -17.83 -15.65
C TYR A 148 28.24 -16.30 -15.42
N ASP A 149 27.22 -15.60 -15.89
CA ASP A 149 27.04 -14.15 -15.78
C ASP A 149 26.19 -13.73 -14.57
N GLU A 150 25.71 -14.69 -13.76
CA GLU A 150 24.87 -14.43 -12.60
C GLU A 150 25.71 -14.26 -11.32
N PRO A 151 25.57 -13.13 -10.60
CA PRO A 151 26.20 -12.95 -9.30
C PRO A 151 25.74 -14.01 -8.29
N VAL A 152 26.68 -14.54 -7.50
CA VAL A 152 26.39 -15.58 -6.47
C VAL A 152 25.28 -15.15 -5.51
N ILE A 153 25.20 -13.87 -5.16
CA ILE A 153 24.19 -13.35 -4.24
C ILE A 153 22.78 -13.41 -4.83
N GLU A 154 22.64 -13.20 -6.14
CA GLU A 154 21.36 -13.25 -6.84
C GLU A 154 20.87 -14.70 -6.90
N TYR A 155 21.74 -15.62 -7.31
CA TYR A 155 21.46 -17.05 -7.30
C TYR A 155 21.06 -17.56 -5.92
N TYR A 156 21.84 -17.23 -4.89
CA TYR A 156 21.55 -17.62 -3.51
C TYR A 156 20.19 -17.09 -3.05
N THR A 157 19.88 -15.83 -3.34
CA THR A 157 18.60 -15.22 -2.96
C THR A 157 17.43 -15.89 -3.68
N ASP A 158 17.55 -16.21 -4.97
CA ASP A 158 16.53 -16.93 -5.74
C ASP A 158 16.30 -18.34 -5.18
N ILE A 159 17.37 -19.09 -4.88
CA ILE A 159 17.27 -20.42 -4.25
C ILE A 159 16.59 -20.34 -2.88
N MET A 160 16.96 -19.37 -2.03
CA MET A 160 16.35 -19.20 -0.72
C MET A 160 14.85 -18.85 -0.82
N LYS A 161 14.46 -18.03 -1.79
CA LYS A 161 13.04 -17.75 -2.07
C LYS A 161 12.30 -19.02 -2.48
N LEU A 162 12.86 -19.78 -3.43
CA LEU A 162 12.26 -21.04 -3.89
C LEU A 162 12.12 -22.07 -2.76
N CYS A 163 13.11 -22.19 -1.87
CA CYS A 163 13.03 -23.08 -0.70
C CYS A 163 11.86 -22.70 0.22
N LYS A 164 11.71 -21.41 0.57
CA LYS A 164 10.59 -20.93 1.40
C LYS A 164 9.22 -21.20 0.77
N LEU A 165 9.12 -21.15 -0.56
CA LEU A 165 7.88 -21.44 -1.29
C LEU A 165 7.53 -22.94 -1.29
N VAL A 166 8.53 -23.81 -1.24
CA VAL A 166 8.32 -25.26 -1.20
C VAL A 166 8.04 -25.74 0.21
N ASP A 167 8.73 -25.18 1.20
CA ASP A 167 8.56 -25.54 2.62
C ASP A 167 8.59 -24.28 3.52
N PRO A 168 7.40 -23.77 3.90
CA PRO A 168 7.28 -22.58 4.75
C PRO A 168 7.53 -22.81 6.26
N SER A 169 8.09 -23.96 6.66
CA SER A 169 8.26 -24.38 8.07
C SER A 169 8.97 -23.37 8.97
#